data_AF-A0A3D0Q7H2-F1
#
_entry.id   AF-A0A3D0Q7H2-F1
#
_cell.length_a   1.000
_cell.length_b   1.000
_cell.length_c   1.000
_cell.angle_alpha   90.00
_cell.angle_beta   90.00
_cell.angle_gamma   90.00
#
_symmetry.space_group_name_H-M   'P 1'
#
loop_
_entity.id
_entity.type
_entity.pdbx_description
1 polymer ?
#
loop_
_entity_poly.entity_id
_entity_poly.type
_entity_poly.pdbx_seq_one_letter_code
_entity_poly.pdbx_strand_id
1 'polypeptide(L)'
;VMSLIADVLYEYLQSVQSLIAPGIAAVFLLGLVSRRITPAAGYAGLVSGFVLGMVRLVMLPFKDSLANTSFAWIVEMNWLYYCILLFVLVTVIMIVVSMFTKAASEEKLQGLTFRTLGKGTMKEVVDGLDKWDYIHTVGILGITAFIYIRFW
;
A
#
# COMPACT_ATOMS: atom_id res chain seq x y z
N VAL A 1 29.75 -5.34 -15.21
CA VAL A 1 29.75 -5.76 -13.78
C VAL A 1 29.05 -4.75 -12.89
N MET A 2 29.43 -3.46 -12.90
CA MET A 2 28.82 -2.45 -12.01
C MET A 2 27.33 -2.16 -12.28
N SER A 3 26.88 -2.16 -13.55
CA SER A 3 25.45 -2.04 -13.91
C SER A 3 24.62 -3.25 -13.42
N LEU A 4 25.14 -4.47 -13.61
CA LEU A 4 24.47 -5.69 -13.15
C LEU A 4 24.30 -5.74 -11.63
N ILE A 5 25.29 -5.23 -10.88
CA ILE A 5 25.20 -5.14 -9.42
C ILE A 5 24.16 -4.09 -8.99
N ALA A 6 24.07 -2.97 -9.72
CA ALA A 6 23.09 -1.92 -9.43
C ALA A 6 21.65 -2.40 -9.67
N ASP A 7 21.40 -3.12 -10.77
CA ASP A 7 20.06 -3.65 -11.10
C ASP A 7 19.59 -4.68 -10.05
N VAL A 8 20.48 -5.60 -9.66
CA VAL A 8 20.19 -6.60 -8.61
C VAL A 8 19.96 -5.94 -7.25
N LEU A 9 20.76 -4.93 -6.89
CA LEU A 9 20.58 -4.20 -5.64
C LEU A 9 19.26 -3.43 -5.63
N TYR A 10 18.88 -2.81 -6.74
CA TYR A 10 17.62 -2.10 -6.88
C TYR A 10 16.43 -3.05 -6.73
N GLU A 11 16.43 -4.18 -7.44
CA GLU A 11 15.37 -5.20 -7.30
C GLU A 11 15.28 -5.74 -5.88
N TYR A 12 16.42 -5.95 -5.21
CA TYR A 12 16.43 -6.39 -3.82
C TYR A 12 15.81 -5.35 -2.88
N LEU A 13 16.19 -4.08 -3.02
CA LEU A 13 15.62 -2.99 -2.22
C LEU A 13 14.11 -2.85 -2.47
N GLN A 14 13.67 -2.89 -3.72
CA GLN A 14 12.26 -2.84 -4.06
C GLN A 14 11.49 -4.05 -3.52
N SER A 15 12.09 -5.24 -3.60
CA SER A 15 11.51 -6.46 -3.03
C SER A 15 11.29 -6.31 -1.52
N VAL A 16 12.27 -5.81 -0.77
CA VAL A 16 12.11 -5.57 0.68
C VAL A 16 11.05 -4.49 0.96
N GLN A 17 11.06 -3.37 0.23
CA GLN A 17 10.07 -2.31 0.38
C GLN A 17 8.64 -2.80 0.11
N SER A 18 8.47 -3.69 -0.87
CA SER A 18 7.18 -4.27 -1.24
C SER A 18 6.55 -5.15 -0.15
N LEU A 19 7.33 -5.57 0.85
CA LEU A 19 6.84 -6.36 1.98
C LEU A 19 6.24 -5.48 3.09
N ILE A 20 6.67 -4.21 3.18
CA ILE A 20 6.28 -3.29 4.26
C ILE A 20 5.26 -2.26 3.77
N ALA A 21 5.47 -1.71 2.57
CA ALA A 21 4.61 -0.72 1.94
C ALA A 21 3.10 -1.08 1.93
N PRO A 22 2.67 -2.31 1.59
CA PRO A 22 1.25 -2.62 1.49
C PRO A 22 0.50 -2.52 2.83
N GLY A 23 1.14 -2.89 3.94
CA GLY A 23 0.52 -2.77 5.27
C GLY A 23 0.28 -1.32 5.66
N ILE A 24 1.26 -0.46 5.40
CA ILE A 24 1.16 0.99 5.62
C ILE A 24 0.05 1.58 4.72
N ALA A 25 0.09 1.26 3.42
CA ALA A 25 -0.87 1.74 2.45
C ALA A 25 -2.31 1.35 2.82
N ALA A 26 -2.55 0.10 3.22
CA ALA A 26 -3.87 -0.38 3.65
C ALA A 26 -4.40 0.43 4.84
N VAL A 27 -3.54 0.66 5.84
CA VAL A 27 -3.93 1.38 7.07
C VAL A 27 -4.25 2.84 6.78
N PHE A 28 -3.42 3.52 6.00
CA PHE A 28 -3.68 4.91 5.61
C PHE A 28 -4.92 5.03 4.73
N LEU A 29 -5.04 4.21 3.68
CA LEU A 29 -6.15 4.31 2.73
C LEU A 29 -7.49 4.00 3.40
N LEU A 30 -7.58 2.91 4.18
CA LEU A 30 -8.79 2.58 4.91
C LEU A 30 -9.11 3.59 6.02
N GLY A 31 -8.09 4.11 6.72
CA GLY A 31 -8.26 5.13 7.76
C GLY A 31 -8.81 6.45 7.21
N LEU A 32 -8.37 6.88 6.02
CA LEU A 32 -8.86 8.10 5.37
C LEU A 32 -10.27 7.92 4.76
N VAL A 33 -10.55 6.75 4.17
CA VAL A 33 -11.79 6.51 3.43
C VAL A 33 -12.95 6.10 4.35
N SER A 34 -12.68 5.37 5.43
CA SER A 34 -13.73 4.75 6.26
C SER A 34 -13.71 5.22 7.71
N ARG A 35 -14.84 5.74 8.17
CA ARG A 35 -15.06 6.08 9.59
C ARG A 35 -15.21 4.87 10.51
N ARG A 36 -15.39 3.67 9.94
CA ARG A 36 -15.62 2.45 10.73
C ARG A 36 -14.32 1.88 11.27
N ILE A 37 -13.22 2.09 10.55
CA ILE A 37 -11.90 1.54 10.86
C ILE A 37 -11.41 2.15 12.17
N THR A 38 -11.11 1.27 13.11
CA THR A 38 -10.70 1.66 14.46
C THR A 38 -9.17 1.75 14.57
N PRO A 39 -8.63 2.52 15.54
CA PRO A 39 -7.20 2.52 15.81
C PRO A 39 -6.64 1.11 16.12
N ALA A 40 -7.44 0.28 16.80
CA ALA A 40 -7.08 -1.11 17.06
C ALA A 40 -6.99 -1.95 15.78
N ALA A 41 -7.92 -1.76 14.84
CA ALA A 41 -7.84 -2.37 13.51
C ALA A 41 -6.61 -1.90 12.74
N GLY A 42 -6.29 -0.60 12.79
CA GLY A 42 -5.07 -0.05 12.18
C GLY A 42 -3.79 -0.68 12.76
N TYR A 43 -3.68 -0.80 14.08
CA TYR A 43 -2.55 -1.46 14.73
C TYR A 43 -2.45 -2.94 14.34
N ALA A 44 -3.56 -3.69 14.40
CA ALA A 44 -3.60 -5.08 13.98
C ALA A 44 -3.21 -5.25 12.50
N GLY A 45 -3.63 -4.33 11.63
CA GLY A 45 -3.26 -4.28 10.22
C GLY A 45 -1.76 -4.07 10.01
N LEU A 46 -1.16 -3.09 10.69
CA LEU A 46 0.29 -2.84 10.62
C LEU A 46 1.10 -4.03 11.11
N VAL A 47 0.76 -4.58 12.28
CA VAL A 47 1.48 -5.71 12.87
C VAL A 47 1.35 -6.96 12.00
N SER A 48 0.14 -7.30 11.56
CA SER A 48 -0.07 -8.46 10.68
C SER A 48 0.62 -8.30 9.33
N GLY A 49 0.55 -7.11 8.70
CA GLY A 49 1.26 -6.82 7.46
C GLY A 49 2.77 -6.95 7.61
N PHE A 50 3.34 -6.42 8.69
CA PHE A 50 4.76 -6.56 9.00
C PHE A 50 5.16 -8.03 9.19
N VAL A 51 4.41 -8.79 10.00
CA VAL A 51 4.70 -10.21 10.24
C VAL A 51 4.63 -11.02 8.94
N LEU A 52 3.57 -10.87 8.15
CA LEU A 52 3.41 -11.58 6.87
C LEU A 52 4.50 -11.18 5.85
N GLY A 53 4.94 -9.93 5.87
CA GLY A 53 6.08 -9.46 5.07
C GLY A 53 7.39 -10.12 5.51
N MET A 54 7.68 -10.11 6.82
CA MET A 54 8.89 -10.71 7.39
C MET A 54 8.95 -12.23 7.19
N VAL A 55 7.80 -12.94 7.24
CA VAL A 55 7.73 -14.37 6.95
C VAL A 55 8.34 -14.67 5.58
N ARG A 56 7.94 -13.92 4.54
CA ARG A 56 8.52 -14.10 3.20
C ARG A 56 10.00 -13.76 3.15
N LEU A 57 10.43 -12.69 3.82
CA LEU A 57 11.83 -12.28 3.86
C LEU A 57 12.71 -13.38 4.48
N VAL A 58 12.27 -13.96 5.60
CA VAL A 58 12.99 -15.04 6.29
C VAL A 58 12.98 -16.34 5.47
N MET A 59 11.93 -16.61 4.70
CA MET A 59 11.85 -17.79 3.84
C MET A 59 12.67 -17.66 2.55
N LEU A 60 12.91 -16.44 2.06
CA LEU A 60 13.56 -16.19 0.76
C LEU A 60 14.94 -16.86 0.60
N PRO A 61 15.84 -16.86 1.60
CA PRO A 61 17.13 -17.56 1.52
C PRO A 61 17.01 -19.09 1.45
N PHE A 62 15.88 -19.65 1.89
CA PHE A 62 15.62 -21.10 1.90
C PHE A 62 14.81 -21.57 0.69
N LYS A 63 14.76 -20.77 -0.37
CA LYS A 63 13.93 -21.03 -1.56
C LYS A 63 14.14 -22.44 -2.13
N ASP A 64 15.38 -22.86 -2.32
CA ASP A 64 15.69 -24.17 -2.92
C ASP A 64 15.22 -25.34 -2.03
N SER A 65 15.33 -25.19 -0.71
CA SER A 65 14.84 -26.18 0.25
C SER A 65 13.31 -26.23 0.34
N LEU A 66 12.63 -25.14 -0.02
CA LEU A 66 11.17 -25.01 0.05
C LEU A 66 10.45 -25.44 -1.24
N ALA A 67 11.16 -25.58 -2.37
CA ALA A 67 10.58 -25.81 -3.70
C ALA A 67 9.60 -26.99 -3.79
N ASN A 68 9.79 -28.05 -2.99
CA ASN A 68 8.92 -29.24 -2.97
C ASN A 68 7.94 -29.28 -1.79
N THR A 69 7.74 -28.14 -1.11
CA THR A 69 6.88 -28.02 0.07
C THR A 69 5.63 -27.20 -0.23
N SER A 70 4.61 -27.31 0.62
CA SER A 70 3.39 -26.48 0.51
C SER A 70 3.62 -24.98 0.69
N PHE A 71 4.82 -24.54 1.06
CA PHE A 71 5.20 -23.14 1.27
C PHE A 71 5.97 -22.52 0.10
N ALA A 72 6.29 -23.30 -0.95
CA ALA A 72 7.06 -22.85 -2.11
C ALA A 72 6.48 -21.57 -2.73
N TRP A 73 5.16 -21.48 -2.82
CA TRP A 73 4.46 -20.34 -3.42
C TRP A 73 4.78 -18.99 -2.75
N ILE A 74 5.15 -18.96 -1.46
CA ILE A 74 5.48 -17.74 -0.72
C ILE A 74 6.75 -17.09 -1.28
N VAL A 75 7.73 -17.92 -1.66
CA VAL A 75 9.06 -17.49 -2.13
C VAL A 75 9.17 -17.48 -3.66
N GLU A 76 8.35 -18.26 -4.35
CA GLU A 76 8.33 -18.33 -5.82
C GLU A 76 7.49 -17.22 -6.46
N MET A 77 6.43 -16.77 -5.78
CA MET A 77 5.57 -15.72 -6.31
C MET A 77 6.36 -14.43 -6.51
N ASN A 78 6.13 -13.75 -7.65
CA ASN A 78 6.72 -12.45 -7.93
C ASN A 78 6.43 -11.45 -6.81
N TRP A 79 7.41 -10.62 -6.50
CA TRP A 79 7.36 -9.68 -5.38
C TRP A 79 6.23 -8.66 -5.48
N LEU A 80 5.86 -8.22 -6.69
CA LEU A 80 4.77 -7.28 -6.88
C LEU A 80 3.40 -7.93 -6.65
N TYR A 81 3.21 -9.18 -7.10
CA TYR A 81 1.98 -9.92 -6.82
C TYR A 81 1.84 -10.24 -5.33
N TYR A 82 2.94 -10.56 -4.65
CA TYR A 82 2.95 -10.73 -3.19
C TYR A 82 2.59 -9.44 -2.46
N CYS A 83 3.08 -8.28 -2.92
CA CYS A 83 2.71 -6.97 -2.37
C CYS A 83 1.19 -6.72 -2.46
N ILE A 84 0.58 -7.01 -3.61
CA ILE A 84 -0.88 -6.91 -3.79
C ILE A 84 -1.62 -7.87 -2.86
N LEU A 85 -1.15 -9.13 -2.75
CA LEU A 85 -1.73 -10.11 -1.84
C LEU A 85 -1.69 -9.61 -0.39
N LEU A 86 -0.54 -9.12 0.08
CA LEU A 86 -0.39 -8.53 1.42
C LEU A 86 -1.36 -7.38 1.64
N PHE A 87 -1.48 -6.47 0.67
CA PHE A 87 -2.40 -5.34 0.78
C PHE A 87 -3.85 -5.81 0.98
N VAL A 88 -4.29 -6.79 0.19
CA VAL A 88 -5.65 -7.36 0.31
C VAL A 88 -5.83 -8.06 1.65
N LEU A 89 -4.88 -8.90 2.08
CA LEU A 89 -4.95 -9.61 3.36
C LEU A 89 -5.02 -8.65 4.55
N VAL A 90 -4.15 -7.63 4.59
CA VAL A 90 -4.16 -6.61 5.64
C VAL A 90 -5.48 -5.85 5.64
N THR A 91 -5.99 -5.48 4.46
CA THR A 91 -7.31 -4.81 4.31
C THR A 91 -8.42 -5.66 4.92
N VAL A 92 -8.47 -6.97 4.61
CA VAL A 92 -9.46 -7.90 5.17
C VAL A 92 -9.32 -8.01 6.69
N ILE A 93 -8.10 -8.19 7.20
CA ILE A 93 -7.84 -8.24 8.65
C ILE A 93 -8.35 -6.98 9.34
N MET A 94 -8.05 -5.81 8.79
CA MET A 94 -8.51 -4.53 9.33
C MET A 94 -10.04 -4.44 9.35
N ILE A 95 -10.72 -4.83 8.27
CA ILE A 95 -12.18 -4.82 8.21
C ILE A 95 -12.76 -5.75 9.28
N VAL A 96 -12.25 -6.98 9.39
CA VAL A 96 -12.72 -7.97 10.37
C VAL A 96 -12.49 -7.46 11.80
N VAL A 97 -11.28 -7.03 12.15
CA VAL A 97 -10.97 -6.50 13.50
C VAL A 97 -11.81 -5.26 13.80
N SER A 98 -12.07 -4.42 12.80
CA SER A 98 -12.93 -3.25 12.94
C SER A 98 -14.39 -3.61 13.27
N MET A 99 -14.88 -4.79 12.88
CA MET A 99 -16.23 -5.25 13.22
C MET A 99 -16.36 -5.65 14.70
N PHE A 100 -15.28 -6.10 15.32
CA PHE A 100 -15.24 -6.54 16.72
C PHE A 100 -14.73 -5.47 17.69
N THR A 101 -14.32 -4.30 17.19
CA THR A 101 -13.76 -3.21 18.01
C THR A 101 -14.69 -2.00 18.05
N LYS A 102 -14.61 -1.23 19.14
CA LYS A 102 -15.48 -0.06 19.33
C LYS A 102 -15.10 1.05 18.34
N ALA A 103 -16.07 1.48 17.54
CA ALA A 103 -15.90 2.63 16.64
C ALA A 103 -15.52 3.89 17.42
N ALA A 104 -14.65 4.71 16.84
CA ALA A 104 -14.30 6.02 17.40
C ALA A 104 -15.52 6.96 17.37
N SER A 105 -15.60 7.88 18.34
CA SER A 105 -16.63 8.92 18.34
C SER A 105 -16.44 9.86 17.15
N GLU A 106 -17.53 10.46 16.64
CA GLU A 106 -17.45 11.37 15.49
C GLU A 106 -16.54 12.57 15.76
N GLU A 107 -16.48 13.06 17.01
CA GLU A 107 -15.57 14.12 17.45
C GLU A 107 -14.10 13.78 17.22
N LYS A 108 -13.68 12.54 17.54
CA LYS A 108 -12.29 12.08 17.33
C LYS A 108 -11.96 11.88 15.85
N LEU A 109 -12.96 11.74 15.00
CA LEU A 109 -12.80 11.54 13.56
C LEU A 109 -12.85 12.86 12.78
N GLN A 110 -13.19 13.99 13.41
CA GLN A 110 -13.28 15.28 12.70
C GLN A 110 -11.95 15.64 12.04
N GLY A 111 -11.99 15.97 10.74
CA GLY A 111 -10.80 16.30 9.95
C GLY A 111 -9.88 15.13 9.57
N LEU A 112 -10.14 13.89 10.05
CA LEU A 112 -9.26 12.74 9.81
C LEU A 112 -9.69 11.85 8.64
N THR A 113 -10.95 11.90 8.21
CA THR A 113 -11.47 11.08 7.10
C THR A 113 -12.04 11.97 6.01
N PHE A 114 -12.08 11.52 4.76
CA PHE A 114 -12.68 12.28 3.66
C PHE A 114 -14.13 12.71 3.94
N ARG A 115 -14.87 11.91 4.73
CA ARG A 115 -16.27 12.18 5.08
C ARG A 115 -16.44 13.08 6.31
N THR A 116 -15.36 13.38 7.01
CA THR A 116 -15.32 14.25 8.20
C THR A 116 -14.40 15.46 7.99
N LEU A 117 -13.74 15.57 6.83
CA LEU A 117 -13.18 16.82 6.35
C LEU A 117 -14.31 17.85 6.25
N GLY A 118 -14.11 19.01 6.88
CA GLY A 118 -15.05 20.11 6.78
C GLY A 118 -15.24 20.50 5.31
N LYS A 119 -16.49 20.81 4.92
CA LYS A 119 -16.81 21.23 3.53
C LYS A 119 -15.97 22.45 3.09
N GLY A 120 -15.49 23.27 4.02
CA GLY A 120 -14.59 24.39 3.75
C GLY A 120 -13.19 23.96 3.31
N THR A 121 -12.60 22.94 3.94
CA THR A 121 -11.22 22.50 3.65
C THR A 121 -11.06 21.91 2.26
N MET A 122 -12.01 21.08 1.81
CA MET A 122 -11.97 20.56 0.44
C MET A 122 -12.14 21.67 -0.60
N LYS A 123 -12.98 22.67 -0.27
CA LYS A 123 -13.17 23.83 -1.14
C LYS A 123 -11.90 24.68 -1.20
N GLU A 124 -11.22 24.91 -0.09
CA GLU A 124 -9.92 25.60 -0.05
C GLU A 124 -8.84 24.88 -0.87
N VAL A 125 -8.79 23.53 -0.81
CA VAL A 125 -7.87 22.74 -1.63
C VAL A 125 -8.17 22.95 -3.12
N VAL A 126 -9.44 22.89 -3.51
CA VAL A 126 -9.84 23.08 -4.91
C VAL A 126 -9.63 24.52 -5.38
N ASP A 127 -9.96 25.49 -4.54
CA ASP A 127 -9.79 26.93 -4.80
C ASP A 127 -8.29 27.31 -4.88
N GLY A 128 -7.41 26.53 -4.24
CA GLY A 128 -5.96 26.67 -4.30
C GLY A 128 -5.29 26.07 -5.54
N LEU A 129 -6.04 25.34 -6.39
CA LEU A 129 -5.49 24.77 -7.62
C LEU A 129 -5.41 25.84 -8.71
N ASP A 130 -4.20 26.06 -9.24
CA ASP A 130 -3.99 26.98 -10.34
C ASP A 130 -4.16 26.28 -11.69
N LYS A 131 -4.39 27.04 -12.76
CA LYS A 131 -4.45 26.55 -14.14
C LYS A 131 -3.19 25.76 -14.51
N TRP A 132 -2.03 26.14 -13.98
CA TRP A 132 -0.78 25.44 -14.20
C TRP A 132 -0.81 24.01 -13.62
N ASP A 133 -1.45 23.77 -12.48
CA ASP A 133 -1.53 22.42 -11.89
C ASP A 133 -2.27 21.46 -12.82
N TYR A 134 -3.37 21.94 -13.43
CA TYR A 134 -4.13 21.17 -14.42
C TYR A 134 -3.32 20.92 -15.69
N ILE A 135 -2.65 21.96 -16.24
CA ILE A 135 -1.84 21.83 -17.46
C ILE A 135 -0.71 20.83 -17.25
N HIS A 136 0.03 20.92 -16.14
CA HIS A 136 1.12 19.99 -15.85
C HIS A 136 0.59 18.57 -15.62
N THR A 137 -0.52 18.40 -14.89
CA THR A 137 -1.12 17.08 -14.65
C THR A 137 -1.52 16.41 -15.97
N VAL A 138 -2.24 17.13 -16.85
CA VAL A 138 -2.66 16.62 -18.16
C VAL A 138 -1.45 16.35 -19.05
N GLY A 139 -0.44 17.23 -19.03
CA GLY A 139 0.81 17.05 -19.78
C GLY A 139 1.56 15.79 -19.37
N ILE A 140 1.74 15.56 -18.07
CA ILE A 140 2.41 14.36 -17.54
C ILE A 140 1.63 13.10 -17.94
N LEU A 141 0.32 13.07 -17.73
CA LEU A 141 -0.53 11.94 -18.12
C LEU A 141 -0.46 11.66 -19.63
N GLY A 142 -0.45 12.71 -20.46
CA GLY A 142 -0.32 12.61 -21.90
C GLY A 142 1.03 12.03 -22.34
N ILE A 143 2.12 12.49 -21.73
CA ILE A 143 3.48 11.94 -21.98
C ILE A 143 3.55 10.48 -21.56
N THR A 144 3.05 10.14 -20.36
CA THR A 144 3.02 8.75 -19.89
C THR A 144 2.22 7.86 -20.84
N ALA A 145 1.01 8.28 -21.24
CA ALA A 145 0.19 7.52 -22.18
C ALA A 145 0.86 7.36 -23.54
N PHE A 146 1.48 8.41 -24.07
CA PHE A 146 2.22 8.37 -25.34
C PHE A 146 3.37 7.37 -25.29
N ILE A 147 4.19 7.40 -24.22
CA ILE A 147 5.31 6.47 -24.05
C ILE A 147 4.78 5.03 -24.03
N TYR A 148 3.74 4.75 -23.25
CA TYR A 148 3.14 3.42 -23.19
C TYR A 148 2.60 2.97 -24.55
N ILE A 149 1.91 3.83 -25.31
CA ILE A 149 1.37 3.47 -26.63
C ILE A 149 2.47 3.23 -27.67
N ARG A 150 3.56 4.02 -27.62
CA ARG A 150 4.60 4.00 -28.66
C ARG A 150 5.65 2.90 -28.46
N PHE A 151 5.95 2.54 -27.21
CA PHE A 151 7.03 1.63 -26.84
C PHE A 151 6.55 0.27 -26.30
N TRP A 152 5.24 0.07 -26.16
CA TRP A 152 4.63 -1.24 -25.99
C TRP A 152 4.47 -1.93 -27.35
#